data_AF-A0A438M0L9-F1
#
_entry.id   AF-A0A438M0L9-F1
#
_cell.length_a   1.000
_cell.length_b   1.000
_cell.length_c   1.000
_cell.angle_alpha   90.00
_cell.angle_beta   90.00
_cell.angle_gamma   90.00
#
_symmetry.space_group_name_H-M   'P 1'
#
loop_
_entity.id
_entity.type
_entity.pdbx_description
1 polymer ?
#
loop_
_entity_poly.entity_id
_entity_poly.type
_entity_poly.pdbx_seq_one_letter_code
_entity_poly.pdbx_strand_id
1 'polypeptide(L)'
;MSTDQHPRVDHSPLHDLSGCARLLGWPRPLLWWRIRTGVFPAHTSQHNGHPRWRESDVYRWAATHAARELASRIPVTYWPDATAPAPYDGSHRMERATLLCWHTQLGPLWLVWPDPEYAHETALQRARYEVGAEAAAIVAVRSDFTAFGPALQAILPDTGVVYEPAWPQLSRILGQPAPYWPYMLRIGDLLTAWRPAAAKASAATIPELNVVPLLRLAAVLDDGSPAQQVLVNLARIAQHRASTSAEGDLQMLADAVEPGTTVVAAIPLNVPDVDSSDLDEAVRRVGWLEILGRDDILALQCVQEAMKWDGGDDFPYSNPETIDTRTTCGAEWARRLVPSTRTAAFEIMHHGHWTDGDAGCLIDPETDAPVMRTPTGNMDTAIPRRLPASSPLAEIILDQTIWVRTQDGILYPAPKHSYYGLSWGYPGVGPGTLALLIHHLLDDINAPGARGASGAPEGLDALTETDWPKGTVLSRAQLEASRAGRPPESPGSNAPPGATS
;
A
#
# COMPACT_ATOMS: atom_id res chain seq x y z
N MET A 1 -21.19 34.13 -26.40
CA MET A 1 -19.80 34.54 -26.12
C MET A 1 -18.90 33.65 -26.95
N SER A 2 -18.14 34.25 -27.87
CA SER A 2 -17.26 33.56 -28.81
C SER A 2 -16.04 33.04 -28.05
N THR A 3 -15.94 31.73 -27.86
CA THR A 3 -14.72 31.09 -27.36
C THR A 3 -13.75 30.93 -28.51
N ASP A 4 -12.79 31.85 -28.53
CA ASP A 4 -11.59 31.82 -29.36
C ASP A 4 -10.76 30.58 -28.96
N GLN A 5 -10.93 29.48 -29.68
CA GLN A 5 -10.06 28.31 -29.54
C GLN A 5 -8.74 28.62 -30.23
N HIS A 6 -7.74 29.04 -29.44
CA HIS A 6 -6.36 28.98 -29.88
C HIS A 6 -6.03 27.54 -30.34
N PRO A 7 -5.44 27.34 -31.54
CA PRO A 7 -5.05 26.02 -31.99
C PRO A 7 -4.00 25.47 -31.02
N ARG A 8 -4.32 24.39 -30.30
CA ARG A 8 -3.34 23.62 -29.53
C ARG A 8 -2.20 23.24 -30.47
N VAL A 9 -0.99 23.70 -30.18
CA VAL A 9 0.22 23.31 -30.91
C VAL A 9 0.41 21.81 -30.70
N ASP A 10 0.30 21.04 -31.78
CA ASP A 10 0.55 19.60 -31.76
C ASP A 10 2.05 19.36 -31.57
N HIS A 11 2.44 18.81 -30.42
CA HIS A 11 3.82 18.51 -30.06
C HIS A 11 4.27 17.10 -30.47
N SER A 12 3.48 16.40 -31.29
CA SER A 12 3.82 15.05 -31.75
C SER A 12 5.18 15.00 -32.46
N PRO A 13 5.97 13.92 -32.27
CA PRO A 13 7.28 13.77 -32.89
C PRO A 13 7.19 13.75 -34.42
N LEU A 14 8.24 14.25 -35.06
CA LEU A 14 8.41 14.23 -36.51
C LEU A 14 9.18 12.98 -36.95
N HIS A 15 8.60 12.22 -37.87
CA HIS A 15 9.16 10.99 -38.41
C HIS A 15 9.62 11.19 -39.86
N ASP A 16 10.76 10.59 -40.22
CA ASP A 16 11.11 10.39 -41.64
C ASP A 16 10.39 9.16 -42.21
N LEU A 17 10.68 8.83 -43.46
CA LEU A 17 10.20 7.63 -44.13
C LEU A 17 10.43 6.35 -43.31
N SER A 18 11.57 6.21 -42.64
CA SER A 18 11.87 5.01 -41.85
C SER A 18 11.07 4.96 -40.56
N GLY A 19 10.90 6.12 -39.91
CA GLY A 19 10.01 6.27 -38.76
C GLY A 19 8.57 5.89 -39.12
N CYS A 20 8.03 6.47 -40.20
CA CYS A 20 6.68 6.17 -40.68
C CYS A 20 6.50 4.69 -41.06
N ALA A 21 7.51 4.08 -41.70
CA ALA A 21 7.50 2.66 -42.02
C ALA A 21 7.43 1.79 -40.75
N ARG A 22 8.18 2.17 -39.70
CA ARG A 22 8.16 1.47 -38.41
C ARG A 22 6.83 1.62 -37.69
N LEU A 23 6.26 2.83 -37.66
CA LEU A 23 4.95 3.09 -37.06
C LEU A 23 3.87 2.18 -37.66
N LEU A 24 3.85 2.09 -39.00
CA LEU A 24 2.82 1.33 -39.73
C LEU A 24 3.16 -0.16 -39.89
N GLY A 25 4.37 -0.61 -39.50
CA GLY A 25 4.81 -1.98 -39.75
C GLY A 25 5.02 -2.33 -41.23
N TRP A 26 5.11 -1.33 -42.10
CA TRP A 26 5.25 -1.52 -43.54
C TRP A 26 6.71 -1.51 -44.00
N PRO A 27 7.08 -2.29 -45.03
CA PRO A 27 8.38 -2.17 -45.67
C PRO A 27 8.60 -0.77 -46.24
N ARG A 28 9.80 -0.19 -46.04
CA ARG A 28 10.18 1.12 -46.59
C ARG A 28 9.89 1.29 -48.10
N PRO A 29 10.13 0.29 -48.98
CA PRO A 29 9.82 0.42 -50.41
C PRO A 29 8.32 0.62 -50.69
N LEU A 30 7.46 -0.08 -49.96
CA LEU A 30 6.00 0.05 -50.10
C LEU A 30 5.55 1.45 -49.71
N LEU A 31 6.04 1.96 -48.58
CA LEU A 31 5.70 3.30 -48.12
C LEU A 31 6.21 4.39 -49.07
N TRP A 32 7.44 4.24 -49.58
CA TRP A 32 8.00 5.16 -50.58
C TRP A 32 7.14 5.23 -51.85
N TRP A 33 6.66 4.08 -52.33
CA TRP A 33 5.78 4.02 -53.50
C TRP A 33 4.43 4.71 -53.23
N ARG A 34 3.83 4.52 -52.05
CA ARG A 34 2.58 5.20 -51.65
C ARG A 34 2.75 6.72 -51.53
N ILE A 35 3.90 7.19 -51.03
CA ILE A 35 4.23 8.62 -51.00
C ILE A 35 4.35 9.18 -52.42
N ARG A 36 5.09 8.50 -53.29
CA ARG A 36 5.31 8.94 -54.68
C ARG A 36 4.03 9.00 -55.51
N THR A 37 3.07 8.11 -55.22
CA THR A 37 1.77 8.04 -55.91
C THR A 37 0.71 8.97 -55.29
N GLY A 38 1.04 9.74 -54.26
CA GLY A 38 0.12 10.67 -53.61
C GLY A 38 -0.96 10.01 -52.76
N VAL A 39 -0.79 8.73 -52.41
CA VAL A 39 -1.75 7.96 -51.60
C VAL A 39 -1.48 8.13 -50.10
N PHE A 40 -0.30 8.62 -49.72
CA PHE A 40 0.12 8.91 -48.33
C PHE A 40 -0.08 10.40 -47.98
N PRO A 41 -0.25 10.81 -46.71
CA PRO A 41 -0.50 12.21 -46.36
C PRO A 41 0.69 13.10 -46.77
N ALA A 42 0.38 14.37 -47.00
CA ALA A 42 1.40 15.39 -47.25
C ALA A 42 2.36 15.48 -46.06
N HIS A 43 3.63 15.76 -46.34
CA HIS A 43 4.64 15.93 -45.29
C HIS A 43 4.43 17.27 -44.58
N THR A 44 4.61 17.26 -43.26
CA THR A 44 4.43 18.44 -42.42
C THR A 44 5.61 19.41 -42.56
N SER A 45 6.81 18.89 -42.79
CA SER A 45 8.02 19.71 -42.97
C SER A 45 9.08 18.96 -43.76
N GLN A 46 10.19 19.65 -44.04
CA GLN A 46 11.39 19.04 -44.63
C GLN A 46 12.60 19.33 -43.74
N HIS A 47 13.49 18.36 -43.62
CA HIS A 47 14.79 18.53 -42.97
C HIS A 47 15.87 18.00 -43.90
N ASN A 48 16.82 18.86 -44.29
CA ASN A 48 17.87 18.56 -45.27
C ASN A 48 17.32 17.98 -46.59
N GLY A 49 16.21 18.53 -47.09
CA GLY A 49 15.57 18.07 -48.32
C GLY A 49 14.80 16.74 -48.21
N HIS A 50 14.77 16.12 -47.04
CA HIS A 50 13.99 14.91 -46.79
C HIS A 50 12.65 15.25 -46.13
N PRO A 51 11.52 14.71 -46.63
CA PRO A 51 10.20 14.94 -46.06
C PRO A 51 10.08 14.33 -44.66
N ARG A 52 9.36 15.03 -43.78
CA ARG A 52 9.05 14.65 -42.40
C ARG A 52 7.55 14.76 -42.17
N TRP A 53 6.98 13.80 -41.45
CA TRP A 53 5.57 13.76 -41.10
C TRP A 53 5.40 13.81 -39.60
N ARG A 54 4.37 14.50 -39.12
CA ARG A 54 3.94 14.34 -37.72
C ARG A 54 3.33 12.96 -37.53
N GLU A 55 3.63 12.34 -36.40
CA GLU A 55 3.06 11.06 -36.01
C GLU A 55 1.53 11.05 -36.06
N SER A 56 0.90 12.11 -35.54
CA SER A 56 -0.55 12.28 -35.53
C SER A 56 -1.17 12.29 -36.93
N ASP A 57 -0.52 12.94 -37.91
CA ASP A 57 -0.99 12.99 -39.31
C ASP A 57 -0.92 11.60 -39.96
N VAL A 58 0.15 10.84 -39.67
CA VAL A 58 0.33 9.47 -40.17
C VAL A 58 -0.75 8.55 -39.61
N TYR A 59 -1.01 8.60 -38.30
CA TYR A 59 -2.05 7.77 -37.68
C TYR A 59 -3.45 8.14 -38.13
N ARG A 60 -3.80 9.43 -38.23
CA ARG A 60 -5.14 9.85 -38.75
C ARG A 60 -5.36 9.36 -40.17
N TRP A 61 -4.34 9.47 -41.03
CA TRP A 61 -4.43 8.93 -42.38
C TRP A 61 -4.63 7.42 -42.37
N ALA A 62 -3.84 6.69 -41.57
CA ALA A 62 -3.91 5.23 -41.48
C ALA A 62 -5.27 4.75 -40.97
N ALA A 63 -5.82 5.43 -39.95
CA ALA A 63 -7.14 5.17 -39.38
C ALA A 63 -8.30 5.42 -40.36
N THR A 64 -8.05 6.15 -41.45
CA THR A 64 -9.07 6.44 -42.48
C THR A 64 -8.90 5.55 -43.72
N HIS A 65 -7.66 5.27 -44.13
CA HIS A 65 -7.36 4.68 -45.45
C HIS A 65 -6.81 3.24 -45.41
N ALA A 66 -6.32 2.76 -44.26
CA ALA A 66 -5.72 1.44 -44.09
C ALA A 66 -6.18 0.77 -42.78
N ALA A 67 -7.35 1.19 -42.31
CA ALA A 67 -7.68 1.18 -40.89
C ALA A 67 -7.86 -0.22 -40.29
N ARG A 68 -8.38 -1.19 -41.06
CA ARG A 68 -8.53 -2.59 -40.59
C ARG A 68 -7.21 -3.36 -40.59
N GLU A 69 -6.33 -3.14 -41.56
CA GLU A 69 -5.02 -3.82 -41.63
C GLU A 69 -4.09 -3.33 -40.53
N LEU A 70 -4.20 -2.04 -40.17
CA LEU A 70 -3.28 -1.37 -39.26
C LEU A 70 -3.89 -1.09 -37.87
N ALA A 71 -5.08 -1.60 -37.57
CA ALA A 71 -5.81 -1.24 -36.36
C ALA A 71 -4.97 -1.48 -35.08
N SER A 72 -4.31 -2.65 -34.99
CA SER A 72 -3.43 -3.06 -33.88
C SER A 72 -2.14 -2.22 -33.73
N ARG A 73 -1.90 -1.28 -34.65
CA ARG A 73 -0.75 -0.36 -34.66
C ARG A 73 -1.15 1.10 -34.50
N ILE A 74 -2.45 1.41 -34.50
CA ILE A 74 -2.95 2.78 -34.41
C ILE A 74 -3.52 3.00 -33.01
N PRO A 75 -3.03 3.98 -32.23
CA PRO A 75 -3.62 4.31 -30.95
C PRO A 75 -5.11 4.67 -31.07
N VAL A 76 -5.94 4.23 -30.12
CA VAL A 76 -7.39 4.47 -30.13
C VAL A 76 -7.77 5.96 -30.14
N THR A 77 -6.85 6.82 -29.71
CA THR A 77 -6.98 8.28 -29.75
C THR A 77 -7.13 8.83 -31.18
N TYR A 78 -6.69 8.07 -32.20
CA TYR A 78 -6.77 8.44 -33.61
C TYR A 78 -7.81 7.65 -34.40
N TRP A 79 -8.51 6.70 -33.78
CA TRP A 79 -9.57 5.94 -34.44
C TRP A 79 -10.75 6.85 -34.81
N PRO A 80 -11.50 6.57 -35.89
CA PRO A 80 -12.66 7.38 -36.27
C PRO A 80 -13.80 7.24 -35.26
N ASP A 81 -14.69 8.23 -35.24
CA ASP A 81 -15.92 8.20 -34.43
C ASP A 81 -16.81 7.05 -34.91
N ALA A 82 -17.43 6.35 -33.97
CA ALA A 82 -18.40 5.34 -34.32
C ALA A 82 -19.67 6.00 -34.89
N THR A 83 -20.17 5.46 -36.00
CA THR A 83 -21.43 5.90 -36.63
C THR A 83 -22.67 5.27 -35.98
N ALA A 84 -22.48 4.23 -35.18
CA ALA A 84 -23.48 3.53 -34.39
C ALA A 84 -22.81 2.87 -33.18
N PRO A 85 -23.54 2.55 -32.10
CA PRO A 85 -22.98 1.82 -30.96
C PRO A 85 -22.32 0.50 -31.39
N ALA A 86 -21.07 0.30 -30.95
CA ALA A 86 -20.30 -0.90 -31.21
C ALA A 86 -20.98 -2.12 -30.55
N PRO A 87 -21.19 -3.22 -31.27
CA PRO A 87 -21.71 -4.46 -30.68
C PRO A 87 -20.80 -4.95 -29.56
N TYR A 88 -21.40 -5.21 -28.40
CA TYR A 88 -20.72 -5.88 -27.29
C TYR A 88 -20.68 -7.38 -27.55
N ASP A 89 -19.48 -7.96 -27.49
CA ASP A 89 -19.23 -9.35 -27.88
C ASP A 89 -19.17 -10.31 -26.68
N GLY A 90 -19.11 -9.77 -25.47
CA GLY A 90 -19.04 -10.54 -24.24
C GLY A 90 -17.82 -10.20 -23.39
N SER A 91 -17.51 -11.14 -22.51
CA SER A 91 -16.45 -11.02 -21.52
C SER A 91 -15.57 -12.27 -21.52
N HIS A 92 -14.29 -12.09 -21.25
CA HIS A 92 -13.31 -13.17 -21.07
C HIS A 92 -12.71 -13.07 -19.67
N ARG A 93 -12.76 -14.16 -18.90
CA ARG A 93 -12.16 -14.20 -17.55
C ARG A 93 -10.71 -14.63 -17.69
N MET A 94 -9.81 -13.79 -17.20
CA MET A 94 -8.38 -14.05 -17.09
C MET A 94 -8.03 -14.28 -15.62
N GLU A 95 -6.89 -14.91 -15.35
CA GLU A 95 -6.36 -14.96 -13.99
C GLU A 95 -6.17 -13.52 -13.48
N ARG A 96 -6.86 -13.19 -12.38
CA ARG A 96 -6.84 -11.86 -11.72
C ARG A 96 -7.30 -10.66 -12.57
N ALA A 97 -8.05 -10.87 -13.65
CA ALA A 97 -8.72 -9.77 -14.36
C ALA A 97 -9.94 -10.25 -15.14
N THR A 98 -10.79 -9.30 -15.55
CA THR A 98 -11.88 -9.57 -16.51
C THR A 98 -11.76 -8.63 -17.70
N LEU A 99 -11.87 -9.18 -18.90
CA LEU A 99 -11.81 -8.42 -20.14
C LEU A 99 -13.21 -8.31 -20.72
N LEU A 100 -13.59 -7.13 -21.18
CA LEU A 100 -14.86 -6.85 -21.86
C LEU A 100 -14.58 -6.48 -23.32
N CYS A 101 -15.29 -7.09 -24.27
CA CYS A 101 -15.02 -6.94 -25.70
C CYS A 101 -16.12 -6.17 -26.44
N TRP A 102 -15.70 -5.23 -27.30
CA TRP A 102 -16.57 -4.58 -28.28
C TRP A 102 -15.99 -4.70 -29.69
N HIS A 103 -16.86 -4.99 -30.65
CA HIS A 103 -16.51 -4.98 -32.06
C HIS A 103 -16.66 -3.57 -32.65
N THR A 104 -15.55 -2.86 -32.82
CA THR A 104 -15.54 -1.54 -33.45
C THR A 104 -15.45 -1.65 -34.98
N GLN A 105 -15.54 -0.52 -35.68
CA GLN A 105 -15.34 -0.49 -37.14
C GLN A 105 -13.95 -0.97 -37.58
N LEU A 106 -12.95 -0.83 -36.69
CA LEU A 106 -11.56 -1.20 -36.93
C LEU A 106 -11.18 -2.59 -36.41
N GLY A 107 -12.00 -3.16 -35.54
CA GLY A 107 -11.82 -4.50 -34.97
C GLY A 107 -12.15 -4.57 -33.47
N PRO A 108 -11.84 -5.71 -32.83
CA PRO A 108 -12.12 -5.93 -31.41
C PRO A 108 -11.31 -4.99 -30.51
N LEU A 109 -12.01 -4.28 -29.62
CA LEU A 109 -11.41 -3.54 -28.51
C LEU A 109 -11.70 -4.27 -27.21
N TRP A 110 -10.64 -4.56 -26.47
CA TRP A 110 -10.71 -5.20 -25.16
C TRP A 110 -10.46 -4.17 -24.04
N LEU A 111 -11.43 -4.02 -23.14
CA LEU A 111 -11.29 -3.25 -21.91
C LEU A 111 -11.01 -4.20 -20.75
N VAL A 112 -9.83 -4.08 -20.15
CA VAL A 112 -9.31 -4.92 -19.08
C VAL A 112 -9.60 -4.28 -17.73
N TRP A 113 -10.20 -5.07 -16.85
CA TRP A 113 -10.47 -4.75 -15.45
C TRP A 113 -9.64 -5.65 -14.56
N PRO A 114 -8.47 -5.19 -14.09
CA PRO A 114 -7.69 -5.91 -13.08
C PRO A 114 -8.52 -6.09 -11.80
N ASP A 115 -8.43 -7.28 -11.20
CA ASP A 115 -8.95 -7.51 -9.85
C ASP A 115 -8.21 -6.58 -8.86
N PRO A 116 -8.79 -6.23 -7.70
CA PRO A 116 -8.08 -5.45 -6.68
C PRO A 116 -6.73 -6.07 -6.33
N GLU A 117 -5.77 -5.19 -6.01
CA GLU A 117 -4.36 -5.47 -5.72
C GLU A 117 -3.57 -6.08 -6.87
N TYR A 118 -4.16 -6.23 -8.06
CA TYR A 118 -3.43 -6.72 -9.23
C TYR A 118 -2.88 -5.54 -10.03
N ALA A 119 -1.57 -5.55 -10.25
CA ALA A 119 -0.90 -4.50 -11.01
C ALA A 119 -1.46 -4.42 -12.44
N HIS A 120 -1.93 -3.24 -12.82
CA HIS A 120 -2.59 -3.02 -14.10
C HIS A 120 -1.65 -3.24 -15.29
N GLU A 121 -0.35 -2.95 -15.14
CA GLU A 121 0.66 -3.21 -16.18
C GLU A 121 0.82 -4.71 -16.43
N THR A 122 0.81 -5.52 -15.37
CA THR A 122 0.87 -6.98 -15.48
C THR A 122 -0.40 -7.52 -16.15
N ALA A 123 -1.58 -7.04 -15.76
CA ALA A 123 -2.85 -7.40 -16.40
C ALA A 123 -2.87 -7.03 -17.88
N LEU A 124 -2.36 -5.84 -18.24
CA LEU A 124 -2.32 -5.35 -19.62
C LEU A 124 -1.38 -6.18 -20.50
N GLN A 125 -0.18 -6.52 -20.01
CA GLN A 125 0.75 -7.40 -20.73
C GLN A 125 0.20 -8.81 -20.90
N ARG A 126 -0.46 -9.34 -19.86
CA ARG A 126 -1.08 -10.66 -19.92
C ARG A 126 -2.23 -10.69 -20.92
N ALA A 127 -3.10 -9.68 -20.91
CA ALA A 127 -4.16 -9.53 -21.91
C ALA A 127 -3.60 -9.47 -23.33
N ARG A 128 -2.49 -8.75 -23.56
CA ARG A 128 -1.81 -8.73 -24.86
C ARG A 128 -1.33 -10.11 -25.30
N TYR A 129 -0.84 -10.94 -24.39
CA TYR A 129 -0.46 -12.31 -24.73
C TYR A 129 -1.68 -13.19 -25.06
N GLU A 130 -2.78 -13.06 -24.32
CA GLU A 130 -3.94 -13.94 -24.47
C GLU A 130 -4.84 -13.56 -25.66
N VAL A 131 -5.14 -12.28 -25.86
CA VAL A 131 -6.08 -11.81 -26.91
C VAL A 131 -5.42 -10.94 -27.99
N GLY A 132 -4.11 -10.72 -27.92
CA GLY A 132 -3.43 -9.78 -28.83
C GLY A 132 -3.46 -10.16 -30.31
N ALA A 133 -3.62 -11.44 -30.64
CA ALA A 133 -3.69 -11.90 -32.03
C ALA A 133 -4.99 -11.48 -32.75
N GLU A 134 -6.07 -11.28 -31.98
CA GLU A 134 -7.39 -10.88 -32.49
C GLU A 134 -7.77 -9.45 -32.12
N ALA A 135 -7.09 -8.86 -31.13
CA ALA A 135 -7.34 -7.50 -30.68
C ALA A 135 -6.85 -6.44 -31.68
N ALA A 136 -7.70 -5.47 -31.96
CA ALA A 136 -7.31 -4.20 -32.57
C ALA A 136 -6.80 -3.21 -31.52
N ALA A 137 -7.31 -3.27 -30.28
CA ALA A 137 -6.80 -2.49 -29.16
C ALA A 137 -7.05 -3.20 -27.83
N ILE A 138 -6.18 -2.96 -26.85
CA ILE A 138 -6.33 -3.43 -25.48
C ILE A 138 -6.09 -2.25 -24.55
N VAL A 139 -7.04 -1.99 -23.65
CA VAL A 139 -7.04 -0.86 -22.73
C VAL A 139 -7.33 -1.37 -21.32
N ALA A 140 -6.47 -1.09 -20.35
CA ALA A 140 -6.69 -1.41 -18.95
C ALA A 140 -7.14 -0.18 -18.15
N VAL A 141 -8.05 -0.39 -17.21
CA VAL A 141 -8.51 0.64 -16.27
C VAL A 141 -7.65 0.58 -15.01
N ARG A 142 -7.00 1.71 -14.69
CA ARG A 142 -6.11 1.84 -13.52
C ARG A 142 -6.92 2.11 -12.24
N SER A 143 -6.25 2.07 -11.08
CA SER A 143 -6.86 2.37 -9.79
C SER A 143 -6.88 3.88 -9.47
N ASP A 144 -6.03 4.67 -10.12
CA ASP A 144 -5.90 6.11 -9.88
C ASP A 144 -6.76 6.96 -10.82
N PHE A 145 -6.93 8.23 -10.47
CA PHE A 145 -7.71 9.22 -11.22
C PHE A 145 -6.82 10.30 -11.84
N THR A 146 -7.21 10.72 -13.04
CA THR A 146 -6.68 11.90 -13.73
C THR A 146 -7.72 13.01 -13.77
N ALA A 147 -7.36 14.15 -14.35
CA ALA A 147 -8.30 15.26 -14.61
C ALA A 147 -9.48 14.89 -15.53
N PHE A 148 -9.44 13.74 -16.20
CA PHE A 148 -10.50 13.25 -17.12
C PHE A 148 -11.16 11.96 -16.62
N GLY A 149 -11.07 11.70 -15.32
CA GLY A 149 -11.58 10.49 -14.67
C GLY A 149 -10.51 9.42 -14.44
N PRO A 150 -10.94 8.18 -14.15
CA PRO A 150 -10.06 7.06 -13.88
C PRO A 150 -9.01 6.91 -14.99
N ALA A 151 -7.75 6.77 -14.61
CA ALA A 151 -6.67 6.67 -15.57
C ALA A 151 -6.82 5.39 -16.42
N LEU A 152 -6.49 5.50 -17.70
CA LEU A 152 -6.49 4.39 -18.64
C LEU A 152 -5.09 4.19 -19.19
N GLN A 153 -4.69 2.93 -19.36
CA GLN A 153 -3.45 2.58 -20.01
C GLN A 153 -3.73 1.58 -21.12
N ALA A 154 -3.34 1.90 -22.34
CA ALA A 154 -3.54 1.07 -23.50
C ALA A 154 -2.23 0.54 -24.04
N ILE A 155 -2.30 -0.62 -24.71
CA ILE A 155 -1.17 -1.21 -25.41
C ILE A 155 -1.56 -1.54 -26.84
N LEU A 156 -0.67 -1.24 -27.78
CA LEU A 156 -0.80 -1.66 -29.17
C LEU A 156 -0.43 -3.14 -29.28
N PRO A 157 -1.33 -4.04 -29.70
CA PRO A 157 -1.07 -5.49 -29.71
C PRO A 157 0.18 -5.87 -30.52
N ASP A 158 0.34 -5.26 -31.70
CA ASP A 158 1.42 -5.58 -32.64
C ASP A 158 2.81 -5.11 -32.17
N THR A 159 2.88 -3.94 -31.54
CA THR A 159 4.15 -3.27 -31.24
C THR A 159 4.52 -3.32 -29.77
N GLY A 160 3.54 -3.50 -28.88
CA GLY A 160 3.71 -3.43 -27.44
C GLY A 160 3.89 -2.01 -26.92
N VAL A 161 3.73 -0.99 -27.76
CA VAL A 161 3.82 0.41 -27.35
C VAL A 161 2.64 0.74 -26.44
N VAL A 162 2.96 1.30 -25.28
CA VAL A 162 2.00 1.73 -24.26
C VAL A 162 1.68 3.21 -24.44
N TYR A 163 0.42 3.59 -24.23
CA TYR A 163 -0.07 4.98 -24.30
C TYR A 163 -1.29 5.17 -23.40
N GLU A 164 -1.72 6.41 -23.18
CA GLU A 164 -2.81 6.74 -22.25
C GLU A 164 -3.98 7.39 -22.98
N PRO A 165 -5.06 6.64 -23.27
CA PRO A 165 -6.31 7.23 -23.75
C PRO A 165 -7.12 7.84 -22.59
N ALA A 166 -8.18 8.56 -22.93
CA ALA A 166 -9.16 9.10 -21.99
C ALA A 166 -10.56 8.53 -22.26
N TRP A 167 -11.43 8.57 -21.26
CA TRP A 167 -12.82 8.08 -21.36
C TRP A 167 -13.63 8.69 -22.51
N PRO A 168 -13.55 10.01 -22.82
CA PRO A 168 -14.24 10.57 -23.98
C PRO A 168 -13.81 9.94 -25.30
N GLN A 169 -12.53 9.56 -25.41
CA GLN A 169 -12.02 8.90 -26.61
C GLN A 169 -12.57 7.48 -26.73
N LEU A 170 -12.66 6.73 -25.62
CA LEU A 170 -13.30 5.41 -25.61
C LEU A 170 -14.79 5.50 -25.99
N SER A 171 -15.55 6.39 -25.36
CA SER A 171 -16.98 6.54 -25.64
C SER A 171 -17.24 6.88 -27.12
N ARG A 172 -16.45 7.79 -27.68
CA ARG A 172 -16.53 8.20 -29.09
C ARG A 172 -16.31 7.03 -30.07
N ILE A 173 -15.34 6.15 -29.82
CA ILE A 173 -15.04 5.01 -30.69
C ILE A 173 -15.97 3.81 -30.47
N LEU A 174 -16.60 3.74 -29.30
CA LEU A 174 -17.64 2.76 -29.00
C LEU A 174 -19.02 3.24 -29.47
N GLY A 175 -19.21 4.54 -29.72
CA GLY A 175 -20.51 5.13 -30.04
C GLY A 175 -21.50 5.09 -28.88
N GLN A 176 -21.02 4.82 -27.66
CA GLN A 176 -21.81 4.68 -26.44
C GLN A 176 -20.90 4.86 -25.21
N PRO A 177 -21.46 5.24 -24.04
CA PRO A 177 -20.70 5.34 -22.80
C PRO A 177 -20.05 4.00 -22.43
N ALA A 178 -18.80 4.04 -21.96
CA ALA A 178 -18.11 2.85 -21.49
C ALA A 178 -18.49 2.54 -20.02
N PRO A 179 -18.62 1.26 -19.63
CA PRO A 179 -18.96 0.91 -18.25
C PRO A 179 -17.82 1.29 -17.29
N TYR A 180 -18.18 1.75 -16.10
CA TYR A 180 -17.23 2.00 -15.00
C TYR A 180 -17.57 1.18 -13.77
N TRP A 181 -16.55 0.56 -13.18
CA TRP A 181 -16.59 -0.16 -11.92
C TRP A 181 -15.62 0.50 -10.93
N PRO A 182 -16.10 0.95 -9.76
CA PRO A 182 -15.22 1.33 -8.65
C PRO A 182 -14.21 0.22 -8.35
N TYR A 183 -13.02 0.59 -7.88
CA TYR A 183 -11.89 -0.33 -7.74
C TYR A 183 -12.27 -1.56 -6.90
N MET A 184 -12.89 -1.36 -5.73
CA MET A 184 -13.34 -2.44 -4.84
C MET A 184 -14.58 -3.20 -5.32
N LEU A 185 -15.16 -2.86 -6.48
CA LEU A 185 -16.29 -3.55 -7.10
C LEU A 185 -15.91 -4.29 -8.39
N ARG A 186 -14.61 -4.42 -8.70
CA ARG A 186 -14.12 -5.19 -9.85
C ARG A 186 -14.20 -6.70 -9.60
N ILE A 187 -15.42 -7.18 -9.39
CA ILE A 187 -15.75 -8.57 -9.09
C ILE A 187 -15.95 -9.30 -10.42
N GLY A 188 -15.18 -10.38 -10.63
CA GLY A 188 -15.17 -11.13 -11.89
C GLY A 188 -16.55 -11.59 -12.36
N ASP A 189 -17.36 -12.11 -11.44
CA ASP A 189 -18.71 -12.59 -11.76
C ASP A 189 -19.64 -11.45 -12.19
N LEU A 190 -19.54 -10.27 -11.56
CA LEU A 190 -20.34 -9.10 -11.92
C LEU A 190 -19.93 -8.55 -13.29
N LEU A 191 -18.62 -8.45 -13.54
CA LEU A 191 -18.07 -8.01 -14.82
C LEU A 191 -18.48 -8.97 -15.96
N THR A 192 -18.46 -10.28 -15.70
CA THR A 192 -18.83 -11.32 -16.68
C THR A 192 -20.32 -11.34 -16.98
N ALA A 193 -21.17 -11.07 -15.99
CA ALA A 193 -22.62 -11.02 -16.14
C ALA A 193 -23.11 -9.72 -16.79
N TRP A 194 -22.32 -8.64 -16.76
CA TRP A 194 -22.73 -7.33 -17.25
C TRP A 194 -22.97 -7.29 -18.76
N ARG A 195 -23.96 -6.51 -19.19
CA ARG A 195 -24.25 -6.22 -20.60
C ARG A 195 -24.54 -4.72 -20.77
N PRO A 196 -24.32 -4.14 -21.97
CA PRO A 196 -24.76 -2.77 -22.24
C PRO A 196 -26.24 -2.57 -21.89
N ALA A 197 -26.57 -1.40 -21.32
CA ALA A 197 -27.90 -1.06 -20.81
C ALA A 197 -28.43 -1.93 -19.65
N ALA A 198 -27.63 -2.83 -19.09
CA ALA A 198 -27.99 -3.52 -17.84
C ALA A 198 -28.19 -2.50 -16.71
N ALA A 199 -29.10 -2.82 -15.79
CA ALA A 199 -29.24 -2.07 -14.55
C ALA A 199 -27.94 -2.10 -13.73
N LYS A 200 -27.71 -1.06 -12.94
CA LYS A 200 -26.56 -1.01 -12.02
C LYS A 200 -26.66 -2.18 -11.04
N ALA A 201 -25.60 -2.97 -10.91
CA ALA A 201 -25.53 -4.00 -9.90
C ALA A 201 -25.28 -3.36 -8.52
N SER A 202 -25.91 -3.90 -7.48
CA SER A 202 -25.57 -3.58 -6.09
C SER A 202 -24.90 -4.80 -5.48
N ALA A 203 -23.69 -4.65 -4.95
CA ALA A 203 -22.89 -5.77 -4.47
C ALA A 203 -22.00 -5.38 -3.28
N ALA A 204 -21.62 -6.39 -2.49
CA ALA A 204 -20.60 -6.22 -1.47
C ALA A 204 -19.24 -5.98 -2.14
N THR A 205 -18.48 -5.02 -1.61
CA THR A 205 -17.12 -4.72 -2.08
C THR A 205 -16.13 -5.82 -1.69
N ILE A 206 -15.01 -5.90 -2.42
CA ILE A 206 -13.86 -6.71 -2.05
C ILE A 206 -12.98 -5.89 -1.11
N PRO A 207 -12.84 -6.26 0.18
CA PRO A 207 -11.90 -5.59 1.07
C PRO A 207 -10.44 -5.92 0.72
N GLU A 208 -9.53 -4.97 0.93
CA GLU A 208 -8.06 -5.21 0.77
C GLU A 208 -7.58 -6.21 1.84
N LEU A 209 -8.22 -6.25 3.01
CA LEU A 209 -7.97 -7.26 4.02
C LEU A 209 -8.65 -8.55 3.58
N ASN A 210 -7.89 -9.65 3.47
CA ASN A 210 -8.49 -10.95 3.29
C ASN A 210 -9.21 -11.38 4.60
N VAL A 211 -10.52 -11.18 4.65
CA VAL A 211 -11.34 -11.48 5.83
C VAL A 211 -11.61 -12.97 6.05
N VAL A 212 -11.27 -13.84 5.09
CA VAL A 212 -11.56 -15.29 5.18
C VAL A 212 -10.89 -15.96 6.39
N PRO A 213 -9.56 -15.83 6.63
CA PRO A 213 -8.95 -16.40 7.83
C PRO A 213 -9.57 -15.85 9.12
N LEU A 214 -9.87 -14.55 9.17
CA LEU A 214 -10.44 -13.88 10.33
C LEU A 214 -11.81 -14.48 10.70
N LEU A 215 -12.70 -14.59 9.71
CA LEU A 215 -14.04 -15.13 9.91
C LEU A 215 -14.03 -16.64 10.20
N ARG A 216 -13.08 -17.39 9.64
CA ARG A 216 -12.91 -18.82 9.96
C ARG A 216 -12.44 -19.04 11.39
N LEU A 217 -11.47 -18.26 11.84
CA LEU A 217 -10.99 -18.34 13.23
C LEU A 217 -12.10 -17.87 14.19
N ALA A 218 -12.79 -16.78 13.89
CA ALA A 218 -13.92 -16.31 14.69
C ALA A 218 -15.02 -17.38 14.85
N ALA A 219 -15.28 -18.18 13.81
CA ALA A 219 -16.31 -19.22 13.83
C ALA A 219 -15.99 -20.45 14.69
N VAL A 220 -14.73 -20.63 15.12
CA VAL A 220 -14.32 -21.75 15.98
C VAL A 220 -13.99 -21.32 17.42
N LEU A 221 -14.04 -20.02 17.70
CA LEU A 221 -13.89 -19.46 19.04
C LEU A 221 -15.23 -19.42 19.77
N ASP A 222 -15.20 -19.33 21.09
CA ASP A 222 -16.40 -19.17 21.89
C ASP A 222 -17.12 -17.85 21.55
N ASP A 223 -18.44 -17.92 21.42
CA ASP A 223 -19.26 -16.75 21.10
C ASP A 223 -19.08 -15.65 22.16
N GLY A 224 -18.71 -14.45 21.69
CA GLY A 224 -18.48 -13.31 22.56
C GLY A 224 -17.13 -13.30 23.27
N SER A 225 -16.21 -14.23 22.99
CA SER A 225 -14.82 -14.09 23.47
C SER A 225 -14.18 -12.82 22.90
N PRO A 226 -13.23 -12.17 23.62
CA PRO A 226 -12.53 -11.00 23.10
C PRO A 226 -11.88 -11.24 21.73
N ALA A 227 -11.25 -12.40 21.51
CA ALA A 227 -10.66 -12.77 20.22
C ALA A 227 -11.70 -12.84 19.10
N GLN A 228 -12.87 -13.46 19.37
CA GLN A 228 -13.97 -13.54 18.40
C GLN A 228 -14.50 -12.15 18.04
N GLN A 229 -14.71 -11.29 19.04
CA GLN A 229 -15.19 -9.92 18.82
C GLN A 229 -14.23 -9.10 17.96
N VAL A 230 -12.92 -9.18 18.23
CA VAL A 230 -11.88 -8.46 17.49
C VAL A 230 -11.84 -8.86 16.02
N LEU A 231 -11.84 -10.17 15.74
CA LEU A 231 -11.79 -10.67 14.36
C LEU A 231 -13.03 -10.27 13.56
N VAL A 232 -14.22 -10.32 14.17
CA VAL A 232 -15.47 -9.91 13.54
C VAL A 232 -15.52 -8.39 13.31
N ASN A 233 -15.12 -7.59 14.31
CA ASN A 233 -15.06 -6.13 14.17
C ASN A 233 -14.05 -5.73 13.09
N LEU A 234 -12.85 -6.33 13.06
CA LEU A 234 -11.86 -6.05 12.01
C LEU A 234 -12.39 -6.41 10.60
N ALA A 235 -13.06 -7.55 10.44
CA ALA A 235 -13.69 -7.90 9.16
C ALA A 235 -14.78 -6.89 8.74
N ARG A 236 -15.56 -6.36 9.69
CA ARG A 236 -16.56 -5.31 9.43
C ARG A 236 -15.93 -3.98 9.06
N ILE A 237 -14.88 -3.55 9.77
CA ILE A 237 -14.11 -2.34 9.46
C ILE A 237 -13.55 -2.43 8.03
N ALA A 238 -12.97 -3.57 7.66
CA ALA A 238 -12.43 -3.77 6.32
C ALA A 238 -13.51 -3.66 5.24
N GLN A 239 -14.68 -4.27 5.47
CA GLN A 239 -15.82 -4.18 4.55
C GLN A 239 -16.37 -2.75 4.45
N HIS A 240 -16.51 -2.06 5.59
CA HIS A 240 -16.97 -0.68 5.64
C HIS A 240 -16.02 0.24 4.87
N ARG A 241 -14.72 0.18 5.14
CA ARG A 241 -13.70 0.97 4.43
C ARG A 241 -13.70 0.72 2.92
N ALA A 242 -13.85 -0.53 2.49
CA ALA A 242 -13.95 -0.86 1.07
C ALA A 242 -15.22 -0.29 0.42
N SER A 243 -16.35 -0.29 1.14
CA SER A 243 -17.59 0.36 0.71
C SER A 243 -17.40 1.87 0.55
N THR A 244 -16.88 2.54 1.58
CA THR A 244 -16.61 3.99 1.59
C THR A 244 -15.61 4.38 0.50
N SER A 245 -14.59 3.56 0.24
CA SER A 245 -13.66 3.76 -0.88
C SER A 245 -14.38 3.69 -2.24
N ALA A 246 -15.25 2.71 -2.46
CA ALA A 246 -16.03 2.62 -3.69
C ALA A 246 -17.01 3.79 -3.87
N GLU A 247 -17.59 4.31 -2.78
CA GLU A 247 -18.40 5.54 -2.82
C GLU A 247 -17.55 6.76 -3.18
N GLY A 248 -16.34 6.87 -2.63
CA GLY A 248 -15.37 7.90 -2.96
C GLY A 248 -15.00 7.89 -4.45
N ASP A 249 -14.74 6.70 -5.03
CA ASP A 249 -14.50 6.52 -6.46
C ASP A 249 -15.67 7.06 -7.31
N LEU A 250 -16.91 6.78 -6.90
CA LEU A 250 -18.11 7.26 -7.60
C LEU A 250 -18.26 8.79 -7.51
N GLN A 251 -17.91 9.39 -6.37
CA GLN A 251 -17.89 10.85 -6.22
C GLN A 251 -16.81 11.47 -7.12
N MET A 252 -15.59 10.94 -7.11
CA MET A 252 -14.51 11.41 -7.99
C MET A 252 -14.87 11.27 -9.48
N LEU A 253 -15.56 10.17 -9.84
CA LEU A 253 -16.05 9.97 -11.20
C LEU A 253 -17.05 11.06 -11.61
N ALA A 254 -18.00 11.40 -10.72
CA ALA A 254 -19.00 12.43 -10.96
C ALA A 254 -18.39 13.82 -11.17
N ASP A 255 -17.27 14.10 -10.48
CA ASP A 255 -16.58 15.40 -10.56
C ASP A 255 -15.63 15.51 -11.76
N ALA A 256 -15.04 14.40 -12.21
CA ALA A 256 -13.94 14.41 -13.19
C ALA A 256 -14.34 14.04 -14.63
N VAL A 257 -15.43 13.29 -14.82
CA VAL A 257 -15.77 12.73 -16.14
C VAL A 257 -16.81 13.57 -16.88
N GLU A 258 -16.59 13.76 -18.19
CA GLU A 258 -17.56 14.44 -19.06
C GLU A 258 -18.90 13.65 -19.12
N PRO A 259 -20.06 14.31 -18.94
CA PRO A 259 -21.36 13.66 -19.01
C PRO A 259 -21.56 12.86 -20.31
N GLY A 260 -22.02 11.61 -20.18
CA GLY A 260 -22.31 10.74 -21.32
C GLY A 260 -21.09 9.96 -21.86
N THR A 261 -19.92 10.06 -21.23
CA THR A 261 -18.75 9.25 -21.62
C THR A 261 -18.62 7.94 -20.84
N THR A 262 -19.22 7.87 -19.66
CA THR A 262 -19.23 6.68 -18.80
C THR A 262 -20.62 6.31 -18.32
N VAL A 263 -20.80 5.03 -17.96
CA VAL A 263 -21.97 4.54 -17.22
C VAL A 263 -21.51 3.75 -16.01
N VAL A 264 -21.97 4.13 -14.82
CA VAL A 264 -21.68 3.37 -13.59
C VAL A 264 -22.37 2.01 -13.68
N ALA A 265 -21.58 0.94 -13.65
CA ALA A 265 -22.06 -0.43 -13.80
C ALA A 265 -22.38 -1.11 -12.46
N ALA A 266 -21.75 -0.67 -11.37
CA ALA A 266 -22.10 -1.11 -10.03
C ALA A 266 -21.94 -0.04 -8.96
N ILE A 267 -22.66 -0.24 -7.87
CA ILE A 267 -22.63 0.55 -6.64
C ILE A 267 -22.44 -0.38 -5.44
N PRO A 268 -21.78 0.08 -4.37
CA PRO A 268 -21.60 -0.74 -3.19
C PRO A 268 -22.94 -0.95 -2.47
N LEU A 269 -23.06 -2.06 -1.73
CA LEU A 269 -24.11 -2.21 -0.73
C LEU A 269 -23.91 -1.18 0.38
N ASN A 270 -25.00 -0.73 1.00
CA ASN A 270 -24.90 0.09 2.20
C ASN A 270 -24.37 -0.77 3.36
N VAL A 271 -23.15 -0.51 3.79
CA VAL A 271 -22.51 -1.18 4.93
C VAL A 271 -22.57 -0.23 6.13
N PRO A 272 -23.02 -0.69 7.31
CA PRO A 272 -23.02 0.14 8.52
C PRO A 272 -21.65 0.76 8.79
N ASP A 273 -21.65 1.96 9.36
CA ASP A 273 -20.45 2.59 9.87
C ASP A 273 -19.90 1.76 11.03
N VAL A 274 -18.62 1.40 10.95
CA VAL A 274 -17.91 0.61 11.95
C VAL A 274 -16.46 1.09 12.02
N ASP A 275 -16.00 1.34 13.23
CA ASP A 275 -14.62 1.70 13.53
C ASP A 275 -14.01 0.80 14.62
N SER A 276 -12.72 1.02 14.91
CA SER A 276 -12.01 0.28 15.96
C SER A 276 -12.46 0.69 17.37
N SER A 277 -13.04 1.88 17.53
CA SER A 277 -13.53 2.40 18.81
C SER A 277 -14.88 1.81 19.24
N ASP A 278 -15.59 1.16 18.31
CA ASP A 278 -16.78 0.34 18.61
C ASP A 278 -16.49 -0.81 19.57
N LEU A 279 -15.22 -1.22 19.69
CA LEU A 279 -14.74 -2.12 20.73
C LEU A 279 -13.80 -1.36 21.68
N ASP A 280 -13.93 -1.61 22.98
CA ASP A 280 -13.02 -1.06 23.98
C ASP A 280 -11.56 -1.51 23.72
N GLU A 281 -10.58 -0.60 23.87
CA GLU A 281 -9.16 -0.89 23.67
C GLU A 281 -8.69 -2.09 24.50
N ALA A 282 -9.18 -2.24 25.73
CA ALA A 282 -8.85 -3.37 26.60
C ALA A 282 -9.35 -4.69 26.01
N VAL A 283 -10.56 -4.72 25.43
CA VAL A 283 -11.11 -5.90 24.75
C VAL A 283 -10.28 -6.21 23.51
N ARG A 284 -9.92 -5.19 22.71
CA ARG A 284 -9.10 -5.39 21.51
C ARG A 284 -7.75 -5.99 21.84
N ARG A 285 -7.07 -5.44 22.85
CA ARG A 285 -5.77 -5.92 23.31
C ARG A 285 -5.83 -7.35 23.86
N VAL A 286 -6.84 -7.67 24.68
CA VAL A 286 -7.00 -9.03 25.22
C VAL A 286 -7.29 -10.03 24.10
N GLY A 287 -8.14 -9.67 23.14
CA GLY A 287 -8.44 -10.53 21.99
C GLY A 287 -7.21 -10.80 21.14
N TRP A 288 -6.39 -9.78 20.85
CA TRP A 288 -5.15 -9.98 20.11
C TRP A 288 -4.11 -10.78 20.89
N LEU A 289 -3.97 -10.58 22.20
CA LEU A 289 -3.09 -11.41 23.04
C LEU A 289 -3.47 -12.89 22.96
N GLU A 290 -4.77 -13.20 23.04
CA GLU A 290 -5.27 -14.56 22.89
C GLU A 290 -4.90 -15.13 21.51
N ILE A 291 -5.14 -14.39 20.42
CA ILE A 291 -4.83 -14.83 19.05
C ILE A 291 -3.32 -15.05 18.85
N LEU A 292 -2.50 -14.10 19.32
CA LEU A 292 -1.04 -14.15 19.22
C LEU A 292 -0.43 -15.32 19.99
N GLY A 293 -1.08 -15.76 21.08
CA GLY A 293 -0.67 -16.89 21.89
C GLY A 293 -0.94 -18.27 21.28
N ARG A 294 -1.68 -18.36 20.17
CA ARG A 294 -2.04 -19.63 19.51
C ARG A 294 -0.95 -20.12 18.57
N ASP A 295 -0.85 -21.43 18.36
CA ASP A 295 0.13 -22.08 17.48
C ASP A 295 -0.47 -22.65 16.17
N ASP A 296 -1.78 -22.47 15.96
CA ASP A 296 -2.47 -22.99 14.79
C ASP A 296 -2.38 -22.07 13.55
N ILE A 297 -2.47 -22.69 12.38
CA ILE A 297 -2.31 -22.01 11.08
C ILE A 297 -3.33 -20.87 10.88
N LEU A 298 -4.55 -20.97 11.41
CA LEU A 298 -5.56 -19.92 11.23
C LEU A 298 -5.18 -18.66 12.02
N ALA A 299 -4.68 -18.80 13.25
CA ALA A 299 -4.17 -17.67 14.02
C ALA A 299 -2.99 -17.00 13.33
N LEU A 300 -2.03 -17.78 12.81
CA LEU A 300 -0.91 -17.27 12.02
C LEU A 300 -1.39 -16.46 10.82
N GLN A 301 -2.36 -16.98 10.05
CA GLN A 301 -2.93 -16.28 8.90
C GLN A 301 -3.62 -14.97 9.31
N CYS A 302 -4.37 -14.96 10.43
CA CYS A 302 -5.01 -13.74 10.92
C CYS A 302 -3.99 -12.64 11.27
N VAL A 303 -2.90 -13.03 11.94
CA VAL A 303 -1.82 -12.09 12.30
C VAL A 303 -1.12 -11.56 11.05
N GLN A 304 -0.84 -12.41 10.06
CA GLN A 304 -0.24 -11.99 8.79
C GLN A 304 -1.12 -10.98 8.03
N GLU A 305 -2.43 -11.21 7.98
CA GLU A 305 -3.35 -10.29 7.30
C GLU A 305 -3.46 -8.95 8.04
N ALA A 306 -3.54 -8.95 9.37
CA ALA A 306 -3.53 -7.71 10.17
C ALA A 306 -2.20 -6.94 10.00
N MET A 307 -1.05 -7.63 10.03
CA MET A 307 0.26 -7.00 9.78
C MET A 307 0.37 -6.37 8.40
N LYS A 308 -0.15 -7.01 7.35
CA LYS A 308 -0.15 -6.44 5.98
C LYS A 308 -1.04 -5.21 5.87
N TRP A 309 -2.16 -5.20 6.59
CA TRP A 309 -3.18 -4.17 6.48
C TRP A 309 -2.82 -2.89 7.26
N ASP A 310 -2.42 -3.00 8.52
CA ASP A 310 -2.09 -1.82 9.35
C ASP A 310 -0.82 -1.96 10.20
N GLY A 311 -0.03 -3.01 9.97
CA GLY A 311 1.17 -3.27 10.78
C GLY A 311 0.87 -3.76 12.19
N GLY A 312 -0.35 -4.27 12.44
CA GLY A 312 -0.77 -4.73 13.74
C GLY A 312 -0.98 -3.57 14.71
N ASP A 313 -1.77 -2.56 14.32
CA ASP A 313 -1.88 -1.34 15.14
C ASP A 313 -2.49 -1.60 16.54
N ASP A 314 -3.40 -2.56 16.63
CA ASP A 314 -3.99 -3.01 17.90
C ASP A 314 -3.18 -4.13 18.59
N PHE A 315 -2.03 -4.54 18.05
CA PHE A 315 -1.20 -5.54 18.71
C PHE A 315 -0.55 -4.98 19.99
N PRO A 316 -0.32 -5.82 21.00
CA PRO A 316 0.39 -5.43 22.22
C PRO A 316 1.88 -5.11 21.97
N TYR A 317 2.39 -5.43 20.78
CA TYR A 317 3.77 -5.21 20.36
C TYR A 317 3.84 -4.20 19.20
N SER A 318 5.02 -3.61 19.04
CA SER A 318 5.40 -2.71 17.95
C SER A 318 6.43 -3.40 17.06
N ASN A 319 7.07 -2.64 16.16
CA ASN A 319 8.06 -3.16 15.23
C ASN A 319 9.16 -3.95 15.94
N PRO A 320 9.65 -5.02 15.31
CA PRO A 320 10.72 -5.82 15.89
C PRO A 320 12.05 -5.08 15.89
N GLU A 321 12.90 -5.41 16.86
CA GLU A 321 14.28 -4.92 16.94
C GLU A 321 15.27 -6.04 17.22
N THR A 322 16.47 -5.89 16.66
CA THR A 322 17.62 -6.74 16.96
C THR A 322 18.37 -6.19 18.18
N ILE A 323 18.41 -6.98 19.25
CA ILE A 323 19.12 -6.71 20.49
C ILE A 323 20.50 -7.38 20.46
N ASP A 324 21.55 -6.59 20.66
CA ASP A 324 22.94 -7.08 20.80
C ASP A 324 23.18 -7.66 22.20
N THR A 325 23.36 -8.97 22.27
CA THR A 325 23.56 -9.72 23.53
C THR A 325 24.95 -9.53 24.13
N ARG A 326 25.85 -8.78 23.48
CA ARG A 326 27.19 -8.46 24.00
C ARG A 326 27.19 -7.22 24.90
N THR A 327 26.13 -6.41 24.81
CA THR A 327 25.91 -5.29 25.74
C THR A 327 25.52 -5.80 27.12
N THR A 328 25.80 -5.04 28.18
CA THR A 328 25.44 -5.45 29.55
C THR A 328 23.94 -5.67 29.71
N CYS A 329 23.12 -4.74 29.21
CA CYS A 329 21.66 -4.82 29.28
C CYS A 329 21.11 -5.93 28.38
N GLY A 330 21.61 -6.05 27.14
CA GLY A 330 21.21 -7.13 26.24
C GLY A 330 21.56 -8.51 26.78
N ALA A 331 22.71 -8.69 27.44
CA ALA A 331 23.10 -9.94 28.09
C ALA A 331 22.25 -10.23 29.35
N GLU A 332 21.87 -9.22 30.11
CA GLU A 332 20.96 -9.36 31.26
C GLU A 332 19.59 -9.83 30.81
N TRP A 333 18.99 -9.12 29.85
CA TRP A 333 17.68 -9.47 29.29
C TRP A 333 17.70 -10.84 28.60
N ALA A 334 18.73 -11.15 27.80
CA ALA A 334 18.81 -12.43 27.10
C ALA A 334 18.89 -13.64 28.05
N ARG A 335 19.41 -13.47 29.28
CA ARG A 335 19.50 -14.56 30.28
C ARG A 335 18.15 -14.96 30.88
N ARG A 336 17.14 -14.10 30.86
CA ARG A 336 15.80 -14.43 31.39
C ARG A 336 14.88 -15.11 30.38
N LEU A 337 15.23 -15.07 29.09
CA LEU A 337 14.42 -15.64 28.03
C LEU A 337 14.27 -17.15 28.22
N VAL A 338 13.07 -17.66 27.95
CA VAL A 338 12.77 -19.09 28.06
C VAL A 338 12.40 -19.67 26.69
N PRO A 339 12.73 -20.94 26.40
CA PRO A 339 12.27 -21.61 25.20
C PRO A 339 10.75 -21.58 25.06
N SER A 340 10.27 -21.36 23.85
CA SER A 340 8.83 -21.35 23.53
C SER A 340 8.56 -22.12 22.24
N THR A 341 7.33 -22.61 22.09
CA THR A 341 6.82 -23.07 20.80
C THR A 341 6.55 -21.88 19.90
N ARG A 342 6.59 -22.07 18.59
CA ARG A 342 6.28 -21.01 17.64
C ARG A 342 4.78 -20.74 17.61
N THR A 343 4.37 -19.63 18.22
CA THR A 343 2.99 -19.12 18.16
C THR A 343 2.82 -18.10 17.03
N ALA A 344 1.57 -17.65 16.81
CA ALA A 344 1.23 -16.61 15.85
C ALA A 344 1.96 -15.28 16.12
N ALA A 345 2.35 -15.01 17.37
CA ALA A 345 3.15 -13.84 17.74
C ALA A 345 4.47 -13.72 16.95
N PHE A 346 5.07 -14.86 16.57
CA PHE A 346 6.31 -14.86 15.80
C PHE A 346 6.17 -14.28 14.39
N GLU A 347 4.96 -14.19 13.86
CA GLU A 347 4.71 -13.58 12.54
C GLU A 347 4.91 -12.06 12.54
N ILE A 348 4.94 -11.41 13.71
CA ILE A 348 5.31 -9.99 13.84
C ILE A 348 6.78 -9.76 13.42
N MET A 349 7.64 -10.75 13.64
CA MET A 349 9.09 -10.66 13.36
C MET A 349 9.47 -11.13 11.95
N HIS A 350 8.50 -11.35 11.05
CA HIS A 350 8.73 -11.99 9.75
C HIS A 350 9.43 -11.07 8.74
N HIS A 351 10.73 -10.84 8.93
CA HIS A 351 11.65 -10.30 7.94
C HIS A 351 12.47 -11.43 7.28
N GLY A 352 11.80 -12.26 6.46
CA GLY A 352 12.35 -12.95 5.30
C GLY A 352 13.57 -13.90 5.39
N HIS A 353 14.19 -14.13 6.56
CA HIS A 353 15.49 -14.84 6.63
C HIS A 353 15.66 -15.80 7.81
N TRP A 354 14.59 -16.47 8.25
CA TRP A 354 14.68 -17.40 9.38
C TRP A 354 14.79 -18.86 8.92
N THR A 355 15.79 -19.56 9.43
CA THR A 355 16.02 -20.99 9.19
C THR A 355 14.86 -21.82 9.74
N ASP A 356 14.40 -22.79 8.96
CA ASP A 356 13.34 -23.73 9.33
C ASP A 356 13.60 -24.40 10.68
N GLY A 357 12.69 -24.19 11.65
CA GLY A 357 12.62 -24.95 12.91
C GLY A 357 12.34 -24.10 14.15
N ASP A 358 11.65 -24.69 15.14
CA ASP A 358 11.32 -24.08 16.44
C ASP A 358 12.57 -23.87 17.34
N ALA A 359 13.73 -24.41 16.96
CA ALA A 359 14.94 -24.46 17.79
C ALA A 359 15.54 -23.09 18.15
N GLY A 360 15.00 -22.00 17.61
CA GLY A 360 15.39 -20.61 17.92
C GLY A 360 14.30 -19.78 18.62
N CYS A 361 13.12 -20.35 18.87
CA CYS A 361 11.97 -19.64 19.44
C CYS A 361 12.11 -19.51 20.97
N LEU A 362 12.10 -18.27 21.44
CA LEU A 362 12.17 -17.88 22.84
C LEU A 362 10.99 -16.93 23.14
N ILE A 363 10.64 -16.79 24.40
CA ILE A 363 9.72 -15.76 24.87
C ILE A 363 10.36 -15.00 26.03
N ASP A 364 10.07 -13.71 26.10
CA ASP A 364 10.35 -12.91 27.29
C ASP A 364 9.21 -13.10 28.31
N PRO A 365 9.44 -13.83 29.43
CA PRO A 365 8.36 -14.12 30.39
C PRO A 365 7.81 -12.88 31.09
N GLU A 366 8.53 -11.75 31.04
CA GLU A 366 8.07 -10.50 31.65
C GLU A 366 7.16 -9.68 30.71
N THR A 367 7.19 -9.92 29.39
CA THR A 367 6.42 -9.12 28.41
C THR A 367 5.57 -9.95 27.46
N ASP A 368 5.68 -11.28 27.54
CA ASP A 368 5.20 -12.25 26.56
C ASP A 368 5.72 -12.00 25.14
N ALA A 369 6.73 -11.14 24.96
CA ALA A 369 7.24 -10.80 23.66
C ALA A 369 7.91 -12.02 23.01
N PRO A 370 7.56 -12.36 21.76
CA PRO A 370 8.23 -13.42 21.04
C PRO A 370 9.66 -12.97 20.68
N VAL A 371 10.61 -13.87 20.85
CA VAL A 371 12.04 -13.62 20.61
C VAL A 371 12.62 -14.73 19.74
N MET A 372 13.37 -14.35 18.71
CA MET A 372 14.10 -15.26 17.84
C MET A 372 15.59 -15.05 17.97
N ARG A 373 16.34 -16.14 18.16
CA ARG A 373 17.81 -16.09 18.09
C ARG A 373 18.26 -15.99 16.64
N THR A 374 19.07 -14.99 16.32
CA THR A 374 19.64 -14.83 14.97
C THR A 374 20.88 -15.71 14.78
N PRO A 375 21.31 -15.98 13.53
CA PRO A 375 22.55 -16.72 13.26
C PRO A 375 23.81 -16.06 13.83
N THR A 376 23.81 -14.75 14.07
CA THR A 376 24.93 -14.02 14.66
C THR A 376 24.97 -14.10 16.20
N GLY A 377 23.97 -14.73 16.82
CA GLY A 377 23.84 -14.85 18.27
C GLY A 377 23.09 -13.70 18.95
N ASN A 378 22.66 -12.69 18.17
CA ASN A 378 21.76 -11.63 18.65
C ASN A 378 20.32 -12.16 18.81
N MET A 379 19.45 -11.31 19.34
CA MET A 379 18.03 -11.63 19.54
C MET A 379 17.16 -10.64 18.80
N ASP A 380 16.28 -11.13 17.95
CA ASP A 380 15.21 -10.33 17.37
C ASP A 380 13.96 -10.47 18.23
N THR A 381 13.33 -9.37 18.61
CA THR A 381 12.15 -9.38 19.48
C THR A 381 11.14 -8.36 19.02
N ALA A 382 9.85 -8.66 19.17
CA ALA A 382 8.81 -7.65 19.07
C ALA A 382 8.88 -6.74 20.32
N ILE A 383 8.89 -5.41 20.14
CA ILE A 383 9.03 -4.49 21.27
C ILE A 383 7.65 -4.20 21.87
N PRO A 384 7.44 -4.31 23.19
CA PRO A 384 6.14 -4.04 23.80
C PRO A 384 5.67 -2.60 23.53
N ARG A 385 4.37 -2.40 23.32
CA ARG A 385 3.79 -1.03 23.26
C ARG A 385 3.58 -0.43 24.64
N ARG A 386 3.48 -1.26 25.67
CA ARG A 386 3.32 -0.91 27.09
C ARG A 386 4.10 -1.92 27.93
N LEU A 387 4.72 -1.46 29.01
CA LEU A 387 5.31 -2.39 29.98
C LEU A 387 4.20 -3.00 30.83
N PRO A 388 4.27 -4.28 31.21
CA PRO A 388 3.34 -4.88 32.16
C PRO A 388 3.87 -4.74 33.60
N ALA A 389 4.31 -3.53 33.97
CA ALA A 389 4.99 -3.28 35.23
C ALA A 389 4.04 -2.72 36.30
N SER A 390 4.28 -3.09 37.55
CA SER A 390 3.61 -2.47 38.71
C SER A 390 4.54 -1.55 39.50
N SER A 391 5.85 -1.77 39.38
CA SER A 391 6.88 -0.98 40.04
C SER A 391 7.23 0.26 39.22
N PRO A 392 7.38 1.46 39.82
CA PRO A 392 7.68 2.68 39.09
C PRO A 392 9.00 2.64 38.33
N LEU A 393 9.17 3.57 37.37
CA LEU A 393 10.44 3.79 36.68
C LEU A 393 11.57 4.10 37.69
N ALA A 394 12.68 3.37 37.60
CA ALA A 394 13.90 3.62 38.38
C ALA A 394 14.98 4.31 37.56
N GLU A 395 15.21 3.88 36.33
CA GLU A 395 16.23 4.47 35.44
C GLU A 395 15.94 4.16 33.96
N ILE A 396 16.48 5.02 33.11
CA ILE A 396 16.55 4.84 31.66
C ILE A 396 18.01 4.61 31.28
N ILE A 397 18.27 3.60 30.45
CA ILE A 397 19.62 3.27 30.01
C ILE A 397 19.72 3.51 28.50
N LEU A 398 20.61 4.43 28.13
CA LEU A 398 20.84 4.85 26.74
C LEU A 398 21.89 3.93 26.10
N ASP A 399 21.44 2.90 25.41
CA ASP A 399 22.27 1.99 24.62
C ASP A 399 21.67 1.84 23.21
N GLN A 400 22.25 1.02 22.33
CA GLN A 400 21.71 0.77 20.99
C GLN A 400 20.19 0.50 21.02
N THR A 401 19.75 -0.27 22.01
CA THR A 401 18.36 -0.34 22.45
C THR A 401 18.22 0.53 23.70
N ILE A 402 17.16 1.36 23.76
CA ILE A 402 16.82 2.07 24.99
C ILE A 402 16.19 1.10 25.97
N TRP A 403 16.68 1.07 27.20
CA TRP A 403 16.14 0.22 28.24
C TRP A 403 15.46 1.02 29.34
N VAL A 404 14.42 0.43 29.91
CA VAL A 404 13.71 0.89 31.11
C VAL A 404 14.01 -0.10 32.22
N ARG A 405 14.50 0.38 33.36
CA ARG A 405 14.55 -0.43 34.59
C ARG A 405 13.57 0.12 35.60
N THR A 406 12.85 -0.79 36.23
CA THR A 406 11.86 -0.52 37.28
C THR A 406 12.47 -0.67 38.68
N GLN A 407 11.82 -0.15 39.72
CA GLN A 407 12.41 -0.09 41.08
C GLN A 407 12.59 -1.46 41.75
N ASP A 408 11.85 -2.47 41.29
CA ASP A 408 12.04 -3.87 41.67
C ASP A 408 13.19 -4.54 40.91
N GLY A 409 13.86 -3.80 40.02
CA GLY A 409 15.07 -4.19 39.32
C GLY A 409 14.82 -4.82 37.95
N ILE A 410 13.57 -4.96 37.50
CA ILE A 410 13.28 -5.62 36.22
C ILE A 410 13.63 -4.68 35.05
N LEU A 411 14.40 -5.22 34.11
CA LEU A 411 14.87 -4.54 32.90
C LEU A 411 13.96 -4.84 31.72
N TYR A 412 13.52 -3.83 30.98
CA TYR A 412 12.66 -3.98 29.81
C TYR A 412 13.24 -3.20 28.62
N PRO A 413 13.10 -3.69 27.38
CA PRO A 413 13.18 -2.82 26.22
C PRO A 413 12.13 -1.71 26.37
N ALA A 414 12.52 -0.45 26.12
CA ALA A 414 11.61 0.68 26.27
C ALA A 414 10.39 0.53 25.32
N PRO A 415 9.17 0.85 25.78
CA PRO A 415 8.00 0.65 24.96
C PRO A 415 7.96 1.60 23.76
N LYS A 416 7.51 1.09 22.61
CA LYS A 416 7.57 1.81 21.33
C LYS A 416 6.24 1.85 20.60
N HIS A 417 6.09 2.87 19.75
CA HIS A 417 5.02 2.94 18.76
C HIS A 417 5.58 2.52 17.39
N SER A 418 4.77 1.87 16.54
CA SER A 418 5.23 1.33 15.25
C SER A 418 5.69 2.37 14.22
N TYR A 419 5.46 3.66 14.46
CA TYR A 419 5.86 4.74 13.54
C TYR A 419 6.96 5.66 14.09
N TYR A 420 7.31 5.55 15.39
CA TYR A 420 8.22 6.48 16.04
C TYR A 420 9.38 5.73 16.70
N GLY A 421 10.58 5.92 16.17
CA GLY A 421 11.80 5.38 16.75
C GLY A 421 12.28 6.17 17.97
N LEU A 422 13.03 5.51 18.85
CA LEU A 422 13.68 6.15 20.00
C LEU A 422 15.18 6.31 19.72
N SER A 423 15.71 7.51 19.92
CA SER A 423 17.15 7.80 19.83
C SER A 423 17.51 8.96 20.77
N TRP A 424 18.79 9.35 20.83
CA TRP A 424 19.30 10.46 21.64
C TRP A 424 20.53 11.10 20.97
N GLY A 425 21.00 12.22 21.51
CA GLY A 425 22.30 12.81 21.15
C GLY A 425 22.31 13.82 20.00
N TYR A 426 21.13 14.23 19.53
CA TYR A 426 20.98 15.25 18.50
C TYR A 426 19.59 15.91 18.59
N PRO A 427 19.35 17.09 18.00
CA PRO A 427 18.00 17.62 17.88
C PRO A 427 17.21 16.87 16.80
N GLY A 428 16.01 16.38 17.12
CA GLY A 428 15.15 15.73 16.12
C GLY A 428 14.04 14.86 16.68
N VAL A 429 13.39 14.12 15.78
CA VAL A 429 12.19 13.33 16.08
C VAL A 429 12.45 12.22 17.09
N GLY A 430 13.54 11.46 16.94
CA GLY A 430 13.83 10.33 17.83
C GLY A 430 14.12 10.76 19.28
N PRO A 431 14.95 11.79 19.52
CA PRO A 431 15.20 12.33 20.87
C PRO A 431 13.95 12.96 21.48
N GLY A 432 13.18 13.74 20.73
CA GLY A 432 11.89 14.27 21.21
C GLY A 432 10.87 13.15 21.53
N THR A 433 10.86 12.05 20.77
CA THR A 433 10.03 10.88 21.06
C THR A 433 10.47 10.20 22.36
N LEU A 434 11.78 10.08 22.58
CA LEU A 434 12.33 9.55 23.83
C LEU A 434 12.00 10.46 25.03
N ALA A 435 12.13 11.78 24.89
CA ALA A 435 11.76 12.74 25.94
C ALA A 435 10.28 12.63 26.31
N LEU A 436 9.40 12.53 25.31
CA LEU A 436 7.96 12.36 25.53
C LEU A 436 7.64 11.02 26.20
N LEU A 437 8.30 9.94 25.79
CA LEU A 437 8.16 8.64 26.44
C LEU A 437 8.58 8.72 27.92
N ILE A 438 9.74 9.31 28.21
CA ILE A 438 10.22 9.50 29.59
C ILE A 438 9.20 10.28 30.41
N HIS A 439 8.66 11.36 29.83
CA HIS A 439 7.65 12.18 30.48
C HIS A 439 6.44 11.33 30.92
N HIS A 440 5.92 10.49 30.04
CA HIS A 440 4.79 9.60 30.34
C HIS A 440 5.15 8.51 31.36
N LEU A 441 6.30 7.83 31.21
CA LEU A 441 6.73 6.75 32.12
C LEU A 441 7.01 7.22 33.54
N LEU A 442 7.37 8.49 33.72
CA LEU A 442 7.52 9.08 35.05
C LEU A 442 6.18 9.17 35.80
N ASP A 443 5.07 9.37 35.08
CA ASP A 443 3.72 9.48 35.66
C ASP A 443 2.99 8.12 35.71
N ASP A 444 3.15 7.29 34.68
CA ASP A 444 2.57 5.95 34.59
C ASP A 444 3.54 4.99 33.88
N ILE A 445 4.06 3.99 34.60
CA ILE A 445 4.98 2.99 34.03
C ILE A 445 4.33 2.14 32.92
N ASN A 446 2.99 2.06 32.90
CA ASN A 446 2.21 1.33 31.91
C ASN A 446 1.76 2.22 30.73
N ALA A 447 2.26 3.47 30.68
CA ALA A 447 2.00 4.37 29.58
C ALA A 447 2.42 3.74 28.24
N PRO A 448 1.67 4.00 27.16
CA PRO A 448 2.03 3.50 25.85
C PRO A 448 3.28 4.20 25.32
N GLY A 449 3.96 3.54 24.38
CA GLY A 449 5.01 4.15 23.57
C GLY A 449 4.54 5.48 22.97
N ALA A 450 5.43 6.47 22.95
CA ALA A 450 5.11 7.82 22.50
C ALA A 450 4.65 7.84 21.02
N ARG A 451 3.53 8.55 20.76
CA ARG A 451 2.90 8.71 19.43
C ARG A 451 3.30 10.00 18.72
N GLY A 452 4.50 10.52 19.03
CA GLY A 452 4.99 11.78 18.50
C GLY A 452 6.28 12.20 19.20
N ALA A 453 6.80 13.36 18.80
CA ALA A 453 8.08 13.89 19.28
C ALA A 453 7.95 15.24 19.99
N SER A 454 6.72 15.68 20.30
CA SER A 454 6.46 16.96 20.93
C SER A 454 5.52 16.81 22.13
N GLY A 455 5.63 17.73 23.09
CA GLY A 455 4.81 17.75 24.31
C GLY A 455 5.57 17.36 25.58
N ALA A 456 6.83 16.96 25.48
CA ALA A 456 7.70 16.83 26.64
C ALA A 456 8.10 18.22 27.16
N PRO A 457 8.39 18.36 28.47
CA PRO A 457 9.02 19.57 29.00
C PRO A 457 10.43 19.80 28.40
N GLU A 458 10.77 21.07 28.13
CA GLU A 458 12.02 21.48 27.46
C GLU A 458 13.30 20.89 28.10
N GLY A 459 13.31 20.70 29.42
CA GLY A 459 14.45 20.12 30.12
C GLY A 459 14.67 18.62 29.84
N LEU A 460 13.60 17.86 29.52
CA LEU A 460 13.72 16.47 29.05
C LEU A 460 14.16 16.42 27.58
N ASP A 461 13.68 17.35 26.75
CA ASP A 461 14.17 17.49 25.37
C ASP A 461 15.67 17.73 25.38
N ALA A 462 16.14 18.77 26.09
CA ALA A 462 17.57 19.08 26.21
C ALA A 462 18.40 17.91 26.77
N LEU A 463 17.84 17.14 27.72
CA LEU A 463 18.51 15.95 28.27
C LEU A 463 18.73 14.87 27.21
N THR A 464 17.71 14.60 26.38
CA THR A 464 17.78 13.56 25.33
C THR A 464 18.52 14.02 24.08
N GLU A 465 18.59 15.32 23.80
CA GLU A 465 19.42 15.89 22.73
C GLU A 465 20.93 15.87 23.08
N THR A 466 21.28 15.68 24.35
CA THR A 466 22.66 15.58 24.80
C THR A 466 23.31 14.29 24.29
N ASP A 467 24.50 14.41 23.70
CA ASP A 467 25.29 13.28 23.16
C ASP A 467 25.93 12.45 24.28
N TRP A 468 25.09 11.63 24.92
CA TRP A 468 25.52 10.70 25.96
C TRP A 468 26.25 9.49 25.37
N PRO A 469 27.34 9.03 26.00
CA PRO A 469 27.96 7.76 25.65
C PRO A 469 26.97 6.58 25.75
N LYS A 470 27.13 5.57 24.90
CA LYS A 470 26.36 4.32 25.00
C LYS A 470 26.58 3.65 26.36
N GLY A 471 25.50 3.11 26.92
CA GLY A 471 25.43 2.55 28.27
C GLY A 471 25.20 3.58 29.37
N THR A 472 24.95 4.85 29.04
CA THR A 472 24.66 5.88 30.07
C THR A 472 23.37 5.57 30.80
N VAL A 473 23.42 5.62 32.13
CA VAL A 473 22.28 5.41 33.02
C VAL A 473 21.76 6.75 33.52
N LEU A 474 20.49 7.03 33.28
CA LEU A 474 19.76 8.20 33.75
C LEU A 474 18.80 7.78 34.85
N SER A 475 19.11 8.11 36.10
CA SER A 475 18.27 7.79 37.25
C SER A 475 16.95 8.57 37.24
N ARG A 476 15.91 8.01 37.87
CA ARG A 476 14.61 8.69 38.04
C ARG A 476 14.76 10.12 38.58
N ALA A 477 15.66 10.33 39.55
CA ALA A 477 15.90 11.65 40.14
C ALA A 477 16.44 12.65 39.11
N GLN A 478 17.35 12.23 38.23
CA GLN A 478 17.84 13.07 37.12
C GLN A 478 16.72 13.38 36.12
N LEU A 479 15.92 12.37 35.76
CA LEU A 479 14.78 12.55 34.84
C LEU A 479 13.74 13.52 35.42
N GLU A 480 13.40 13.42 36.70
CA GLU A 480 12.49 14.34 37.38
C GLU A 480 13.09 15.75 37.54
N ALA A 481 14.40 15.86 37.77
CA ALA A 481 15.08 17.15 37.80
C ALA A 481 15.03 17.86 36.44
N SER A 482 15.35 17.14 35.36
CA SER A 482 15.24 17.62 33.98
C SER A 482 13.80 17.98 33.61
N ARG A 483 12.81 17.15 34.00
CA ARG A 483 11.38 17.45 33.82
C ARG A 483 10.97 18.77 34.50
N ALA A 484 11.57 19.09 35.64
CA ALA A 484 11.35 20.33 36.37
C ALA A 484 12.21 21.53 35.88
N GLY A 485 12.96 21.37 34.77
CA GLY A 485 13.83 22.42 34.22
C GLY A 485 15.10 22.67 35.02
N ARG A 486 15.52 21.73 35.89
CA ARG A 486 16.80 21.80 36.61
C ARG A 486 17.88 21.07 35.81
N PRO A 487 19.11 21.60 35.74
CA PRO A 487 20.18 20.96 34.99
C PRO A 487 20.50 19.57 35.58
N PRO A 488 20.72 18.55 34.74
CA PRO A 488 21.06 17.21 35.20
C PRO A 488 22.42 17.21 35.89
N GLU A 489 22.52 16.61 37.09
CA GLU A 489 23.82 16.32 37.70
C GLU A 489 24.57 15.30 36.82
N SER A 490 25.84 15.56 36.50
CA SER A 490 26.66 14.68 35.66
C SER A 490 26.68 13.25 36.19
N PRO A 491 26.53 12.22 35.34
CA PRO A 491 26.63 10.83 35.78
C PRO A 491 28.05 10.54 36.29
N GLY A 492 28.21 10.33 37.61
CA GLY A 492 29.49 9.86 38.18
C GLY A 492 29.95 10.40 39.53
N SER A 493 29.20 11.23 40.27
CA SER A 493 29.65 11.77 41.58
C SER A 493 29.20 10.96 42.81
N ASN A 494 29.15 9.62 42.74
CA ASN A 494 29.03 8.78 43.93
C ASN A 494 30.36 8.04 44.20
N ALA A 495 31.37 8.79 44.64
CA ALA A 495 32.48 8.23 45.42
C ALA A 495 32.03 8.14 46.90
N PRO A 496 32.21 7.01 47.59
CA PRO A 496 31.83 6.88 48.99
C PRO A 496 32.71 7.78 49.88
N PRO A 497 32.16 8.44 50.92
CA PRO A 497 32.95 9.24 51.84
C PRO A 497 33.65 8.31 52.83
N GLY A 498 34.98 8.23 52.75
CA GLY A 498 35.78 7.70 53.85
C GLY A 498 36.99 6.89 53.44
N ALA A 499 38.11 7.56 53.20
CA ALA A 499 39.43 7.05 53.55
C ALA A 499 40.39 8.24 53.70
N THR A 500 40.31 8.93 54.84
CA THR A 500 41.43 9.69 55.39
C THR A 500 42.23 8.77 56.31
N SER A 501 43.40 8.31 55.88
CA SER A 501 44.73 8.61 56.48
C SER A 501 45.83 8.04 55.59
#